data_AF-A0A2E1I5K7-F1
#
_entry.id   AF-A0A2E1I5K7-F1
#
_cell.length_a   1.000
_cell.length_b   1.000
_cell.length_c   1.000
_cell.angle_alpha   90.00
_cell.angle_beta   90.00
_cell.angle_gamma   90.00
#
_symmetry.space_group_name_H-M   'P 1'
#
loop_
_entity.id
_entity.type
_entity.pdbx_description
1 polymer ?
#
loop_
_entity_poly.entity_id
_entity_poly.type
_entity_poly.pdbx_seq_one_letter_code
_entity_poly.pdbx_strand_id
1 'polypeptide(L)'
;MKKIEKTFIFYILISFLYSCSGASDVGKVLRNEKTKSTDEFLVKKRDPLNLPPDYKSLPAPDTIKKSSNDNNINKILKIPKEKKPSVKGSSSVEQSIINEIRK
;
A
#
# COMPACT_ATOMS: atom_id res chain seq x y z
N MET A 1 -37.95 33.78 -52.80
CA MET A 1 -37.10 33.78 -51.59
C MET A 1 -37.37 32.59 -50.67
N LYS A 2 -38.63 32.26 -50.34
CA LYS A 2 -39.00 31.11 -49.47
C LYS A 2 -38.40 29.74 -49.85
N LYS A 3 -38.11 29.47 -51.14
CA LYS A 3 -37.45 28.22 -51.58
C LYS A 3 -35.98 28.15 -51.15
N ILE A 4 -35.27 29.28 -51.16
CA ILE A 4 -33.86 29.38 -50.74
C ILE A 4 -33.72 29.22 -49.23
N GLU A 5 -34.65 29.79 -48.46
CA GLU A 5 -34.68 29.67 -46.99
C GLU A 5 -34.96 28.22 -46.55
N LYS A 6 -35.89 27.52 -47.22
CA LYS A 6 -36.15 26.10 -46.97
C LYS A 6 -34.95 25.20 -47.31
N THR A 7 -34.22 25.50 -48.39
CA THR A 7 -33.01 24.75 -48.74
C THR A 7 -31.86 25.03 -47.77
N PHE A 8 -31.76 26.26 -47.26
CA PHE A 8 -30.78 26.61 -46.24
C PHE A 8 -31.03 25.89 -44.91
N ILE A 9 -32.30 25.84 -44.47
CA ILE A 9 -32.74 25.07 -43.31
C ILE A 9 -32.44 23.57 -43.46
N PHE A 10 -32.64 23.02 -44.66
CA PHE A 10 -32.33 21.62 -44.94
C PHE A 10 -30.82 21.33 -44.85
N TYR A 11 -29.98 22.25 -45.33
CA TYR A 11 -28.53 22.14 -45.20
C TYR A 11 -28.07 22.19 -43.74
N ILE A 12 -28.64 23.08 -42.93
CA ILE A 12 -28.35 23.17 -41.49
C ILE A 12 -28.71 21.85 -40.78
N LEU A 13 -29.86 21.25 -41.14
CA LEU A 13 -30.31 19.98 -40.56
C LEU A 13 -29.35 18.83 -40.89
N ILE A 14 -28.86 18.75 -42.14
CA ILE A 14 -27.89 17.73 -42.55
C ILE A 14 -26.56 17.89 -41.81
N SER A 15 -26.05 19.11 -41.67
CA SER A 15 -24.81 19.38 -40.94
C SER A 15 -24.93 19.02 -39.46
N PHE A 16 -26.10 19.24 -38.86
CA PHE A 16 -26.38 18.82 -37.48
C PHE A 16 -26.39 17.29 -37.33
N LEU A 17 -26.97 16.58 -38.30
CA LEU A 17 -26.98 15.10 -38.32
C LEU A 17 -25.57 14.51 -38.52
N TYR A 18 -24.72 15.17 -39.32
CA TYR A 18 -23.31 14.78 -39.49
C TYR A 18 -22.44 14.97 -38.23
N SER A 19 -22.90 15.80 -37.29
CA SER A 19 -22.17 16.10 -36.04
C SER A 19 -22.48 15.11 -34.91
N CYS A 20 -23.42 14.18 -35.11
CA CYS A 20 -23.68 13.09 -34.17
C CYS A 20 -22.56 12.03 -34.27
N SER A 21 -22.04 11.58 -33.12
CA SER A 21 -20.92 10.64 -32.96
C SER A 21 -20.84 9.58 -34.08
N GLY A 22 -19.65 9.44 -34.67
CA GLY A 22 -19.44 8.68 -35.89
C GLY A 22 -19.88 7.21 -35.81
N ALA A 23 -20.31 6.66 -36.95
CA ALA A 23 -20.81 5.28 -37.09
C ALA A 23 -19.91 4.19 -36.48
N SER A 24 -18.62 4.47 -36.31
CA SER A 24 -17.67 3.60 -35.62
C SER A 24 -18.04 3.31 -34.16
N ASP A 25 -18.63 4.27 -33.43
CA ASP A 25 -19.03 4.04 -32.03
C ASP A 25 -20.31 3.19 -31.94
N VAL A 26 -21.25 3.39 -32.85
CA VAL A 26 -22.44 2.53 -32.97
C VAL A 26 -22.01 1.09 -33.30
N GLY A 27 -21.02 0.91 -34.18
CA GLY A 27 -20.46 -0.40 -34.49
C GLY A 27 -19.85 -1.11 -33.29
N LYS A 28 -19.14 -0.39 -32.42
CA LYS A 28 -18.57 -0.93 -31.17
C LYS A 28 -19.67 -1.38 -30.21
N VAL A 29 -20.76 -0.61 -30.08
CA VAL A 29 -21.91 -0.97 -29.22
C VAL A 29 -22.63 -2.21 -29.74
N LEU A 30 -22.92 -2.29 -31.05
CA LEU A 30 -23.60 -3.44 -31.64
C LEU A 30 -22.77 -4.74 -31.56
N ARG A 31 -21.43 -4.62 -31.56
CA ARG A 31 -20.50 -5.74 -31.40
C ARG A 31 -20.17 -6.05 -29.93
N ASN A 32 -20.74 -5.32 -28.97
CA ASN A 32 -20.37 -5.39 -27.56
C ASN A 32 -18.84 -5.28 -27.35
N GLU A 33 -18.16 -4.46 -28.15
CA GLU A 33 -16.73 -4.23 -28.00
C GLU A 33 -16.47 -3.48 -26.68
N LYS A 34 -15.63 -4.05 -25.81
CA LYS A 34 -15.26 -3.40 -24.54
C LYS A 34 -14.54 -2.08 -24.83
N THR A 35 -15.10 -0.98 -24.34
CA THR A 35 -14.48 0.35 -24.40
C THR A 35 -13.17 0.32 -23.62
N LYS A 36 -12.04 0.56 -24.30
CA LYS A 36 -10.72 0.66 -23.65
C LYS A 36 -10.62 2.02 -22.95
N SER A 37 -11.14 2.11 -21.73
CA SER A 37 -10.94 3.27 -20.86
C SER A 37 -9.63 3.12 -20.09
N THR A 38 -8.78 4.15 -20.12
CA THR A 38 -7.52 4.20 -19.36
C THR A 38 -7.71 4.47 -17.86
N ASP A 39 -8.96 4.66 -17.42
CA ASP A 39 -9.32 4.98 -16.02
C ASP A 39 -9.70 3.75 -15.17
N GLU A 40 -9.69 2.54 -15.75
CA GLU A 40 -9.66 1.33 -14.92
C GLU A 40 -8.32 1.36 -14.18
N PHE A 41 -8.33 1.64 -12.87
CA PHE A 41 -7.13 1.67 -12.03
C PHE A 41 -6.24 0.48 -12.39
N LEU A 42 -5.12 0.76 -13.07
CA LEU A 42 -4.07 -0.22 -13.34
C LEU A 42 -3.34 -0.50 -12.03
N VAL A 43 -4.06 -1.07 -11.06
CA VAL A 43 -3.50 -1.60 -9.82
C VAL A 43 -2.69 -2.81 -10.25
N LYS A 44 -1.45 -2.56 -10.64
CA LYS A 44 -0.43 -3.60 -10.78
C LYS A 44 -0.38 -4.28 -9.41
N LYS A 45 -0.84 -5.53 -9.33
CA LYS A 45 -0.67 -6.34 -8.12
C LYS A 45 0.81 -6.30 -7.78
N ARG A 46 1.14 -5.59 -6.69
CA ARG A 46 2.47 -5.67 -6.10
C ARG A 46 2.62 -7.11 -5.64
N ASP A 47 3.79 -7.69 -5.84
CA ASP A 47 4.09 -8.99 -5.26
C ASP A 47 3.74 -8.94 -3.76
N PRO A 48 3.20 -10.04 -3.19
CA PRO A 48 2.91 -10.09 -1.77
C PRO A 48 4.17 -9.67 -1.01
N LEU A 49 3.99 -8.98 0.11
CA LEU A 49 5.12 -8.56 0.94
C LEU A 49 5.98 -9.79 1.22
N ASN A 50 7.15 -9.87 0.57
CA ASN A 50 8.02 -11.03 0.73
C ASN A 50 8.49 -11.04 2.18
N LEU A 51 8.08 -12.08 2.90
CA LEU A 51 8.53 -12.26 4.26
C LEU A 51 10.06 -12.46 4.22
N PRO A 52 10.81 -11.81 5.10
CA PRO A 52 12.25 -12.04 5.18
C PRO A 52 12.50 -13.54 5.43
N PRO A 53 13.61 -14.10 4.92
CA PRO A 53 13.92 -15.54 5.03
C PRO A 53 13.84 -16.09 6.46
N ASP A 54 14.00 -15.22 7.45
CA ASP A 54 14.09 -15.56 8.86
C ASP A 54 12.90 -15.06 9.70
N TYR A 55 11.74 -14.79 9.08
CA TYR A 55 10.57 -14.25 9.79
C TYR A 55 10.02 -15.15 10.92
N LYS A 56 10.38 -16.44 10.91
CA LYS A 56 9.96 -17.42 11.93
C LYS A 56 10.93 -17.51 13.10
N SER A 57 12.17 -17.05 12.95
CA SER A 57 13.15 -17.11 14.03
C SER A 57 13.11 -15.80 14.80
N LEU A 58 12.51 -15.85 15.98
CA LEU A 58 12.74 -14.83 16.99
C LEU A 58 14.02 -15.21 17.71
N PRO A 59 14.96 -14.28 17.94
CA PRO A 59 16.11 -14.58 18.79
C PRO A 59 15.59 -15.01 20.16
N ALA A 60 16.09 -16.12 20.68
CA ALA A 60 15.69 -16.58 21.99
C ALA A 60 16.05 -15.51 23.05
N PRO A 61 15.20 -15.30 24.06
CA PRO A 61 15.49 -14.37 25.14
C PRO A 61 16.88 -14.69 25.74
N ASP A 62 17.68 -13.65 25.97
CA ASP A 62 19.08 -13.70 26.44
C ASP A 62 20.15 -14.31 25.49
N THR A 63 19.82 -14.68 24.25
CA THR A 63 20.83 -15.19 23.29
C THR A 63 21.60 -14.11 22.52
N ILE A 64 21.13 -12.87 22.58
CA ILE A 64 21.84 -11.73 21.99
C ILE A 64 23.07 -11.48 22.86
N LYS A 65 24.23 -11.98 22.42
CA LYS A 65 25.52 -11.61 23.00
C LYS A 65 25.65 -10.10 22.93
N LYS A 66 25.46 -9.44 24.07
CA LYS A 66 25.68 -8.00 24.21
C LYS A 66 27.10 -7.73 23.76
N SER A 67 27.25 -7.14 22.58
CA SER A 67 28.58 -6.86 22.04
C SER A 67 29.31 -6.02 23.07
N SER A 68 30.53 -6.41 23.46
CA SER A 68 31.32 -5.75 24.51
C SER A 68 31.72 -4.30 24.16
N ASN A 69 31.27 -3.79 23.00
CA ASN A 69 31.53 -2.45 22.50
C ASN A 69 30.68 -1.34 23.13
N ASP A 70 29.83 -1.64 24.11
CA ASP A 70 29.15 -0.61 24.93
C ASP A 70 30.18 0.39 25.54
N ASN A 71 31.41 -0.04 25.78
CA ASN A 71 32.45 0.80 26.37
C ASN A 71 32.87 1.98 25.48
N ASN A 72 32.78 1.84 24.16
CA ASN A 72 33.19 2.88 23.22
C ASN A 72 32.15 4.02 23.14
N ILE A 73 30.87 3.68 23.11
CA ILE A 73 29.78 4.68 23.11
C ILE A 73 29.76 5.46 24.43
N ASN A 74 29.95 4.79 25.57
CA ASN A 74 29.98 5.45 26.87
C ASN A 74 31.16 6.42 27.02
N LYS A 75 32.29 6.11 26.38
CA LYS A 75 33.48 6.99 26.33
C LYS A 75 33.27 8.22 25.45
N ILE A 76 32.56 8.05 24.32
CA ILE A 76 32.19 9.15 23.41
C ILE A 76 31.17 10.08 24.08
N LEU A 77 30.19 9.52 24.79
CA LEU A 77 29.09 10.26 25.43
C LEU A 77 29.42 10.81 26.83
N LYS A 78 30.64 10.55 27.35
CA LYS A 78 31.11 10.99 28.69
C LYS A 78 30.11 10.72 29.83
N ILE A 79 29.41 9.60 29.77
CA ILE A 79 28.38 9.26 30.77
C ILE A 79 29.09 8.81 32.07
N PRO A 80 28.68 9.32 33.25
CA PRO A 80 29.19 8.84 34.54
C PRO A 80 28.97 7.33 34.68
N LYS A 81 29.99 6.58 35.07
CA LYS A 81 29.90 5.13 35.27
C LYS A 81 29.10 4.85 36.56
N GLU A 82 27.80 4.66 36.46
CA GLU A 82 27.02 4.11 37.57
C GLU A 82 27.23 2.60 37.69
N LYS A 83 27.36 2.11 38.94
CA LYS A 83 27.48 0.69 39.25
C LYS A 83 26.17 0.00 38.87
N LYS A 84 26.25 -0.94 37.91
CA LYS A 84 25.11 -1.79 37.53
C LYS A 84 24.61 -2.55 38.78
N PRO A 85 23.35 -2.42 39.19
CA PRO A 85 22.79 -3.29 40.21
C PRO A 85 22.82 -4.74 39.68
N SER A 86 23.23 -5.67 40.54
CA SER A 86 23.16 -7.09 40.25
C SER A 86 21.72 -7.47 39.91
N VAL A 87 21.56 -8.24 38.83
CA VAL A 87 20.28 -8.81 38.41
C VAL A 87 19.76 -9.68 39.56
N LYS A 88 18.85 -9.13 40.36
CA LYS A 88 18.00 -9.94 41.25
C LYS A 88 16.84 -10.44 40.41
N GLY A 89 16.62 -11.76 40.49
CA GLY A 89 15.65 -12.49 39.69
C GLY A 89 14.24 -11.91 39.72
N SER A 90 13.49 -12.30 38.68
CA SER A 90 12.10 -11.97 38.32
C SER A 90 11.27 -11.33 39.43
N SER A 91 10.59 -10.25 39.08
CA SER A 91 9.70 -9.52 39.98
C SER A 91 8.61 -10.45 40.54
N SER A 92 8.17 -10.16 41.77
CA SER A 92 7.10 -10.90 42.47
C SER A 92 5.83 -11.05 41.62
N VAL A 93 5.54 -10.07 40.77
CA VAL A 93 4.38 -10.07 39.87
C VAL A 93 4.54 -11.07 38.72
N GLU A 94 5.73 -11.18 38.12
CA GLU A 94 6.00 -12.15 37.04
C GLU A 94 5.84 -13.59 37.52
N GLN A 95 6.31 -13.89 38.74
CA GLN A 95 6.15 -15.21 39.36
C GLN A 95 4.68 -15.52 39.68
N SER A 96 3.91 -14.53 40.13
CA SER A 96 2.48 -14.67 40.39
C SER A 96 1.70 -15.01 39.12
N ILE A 97 2.05 -14.38 37.99
CA ILE A 97 1.40 -14.63 36.70
C ILE A 97 1.72 -16.04 36.18
N ILE A 98 2.98 -16.49 36.27
CA ILE A 98 3.40 -17.84 35.83
C ILE A 98 2.68 -18.94 36.62
N ASN A 99 2.46 -18.74 37.92
CA ASN A 99 1.79 -19.71 38.78
C ASN A 99 0.29 -19.81 38.49
N GLU A 100 -0.38 -18.72 38.13
CA GLU A 100 -1.78 -18.75 37.67
C GLU A 100 -1.92 -19.45 36.32
N ILE A 101 -1.00 -19.23 35.37
CA ILE A 101 -1.06 -19.87 34.05
C ILE A 101 -0.86 -21.39 34.11
N ARG A 102 -0.13 -21.89 35.12
CA ARG A 102 0.16 -23.33 35.30
C ARG A 102 -0.91 -24.10 36.07
N LYS A 103 -1.94 -23.41 36.60
CA LYS A 103 -3.03 -24.00 37.37
C LYS A 103 -4.15 -24.50 36.45
#